data_AF-A0A368YCG7-F1
#
_entry.id   AF-A0A368YCG7-F1
#
_cell.length_a   1.000
_cell.length_b   1.000
_cell.length_c   1.000
_cell.angle_alpha   90.00
_cell.angle_beta   90.00
_cell.angle_gamma   90.00
#
_symmetry.space_group_name_H-M   'P 1'
#
loop_
_entity.id
_entity.type
_entity.pdbx_description
1 polymer ?
#
loop_
_entity_poly.entity_id
_entity_poly.type
_entity_poly.pdbx_seq_one_letter_code
_entity_poly.pdbx_strand_id
1 'polypeptide(L)'
;GRDFKAVSPGYLKENEIEIPDSALKEGPFTEIFILEAGNLIGMIRLGDQIRESSYEAVQKLKDRGIKVKMLTGDNQKTAEYVSNELGLTDYFAEVLPDEKQKKVEELQAAGDFVAMTGDGVNDAPALAKADIGIAIGSGTDVAAETADIILVESDPLDVLKLIEFGSLTYKKMIQNLFWATGYNAFAIPLAAGVLAGVGIMISPAVGAVLMSMSTVIVAINAKMLKF
;
A
#
# COMPACT_ATOMS: atom_id res chain seq x y z
N GLY A 1 -4.97 -39.35 -36.96
CA GLY A 1 -5.40 -38.23 -36.10
C GLY A 1 -4.93 -36.94 -36.73
N ARG A 2 -5.58 -35.81 -36.43
CA ARG A 2 -5.06 -34.49 -36.82
C ARG A 2 -3.78 -34.21 -36.03
N ASP A 3 -2.74 -33.70 -36.68
CA ASP A 3 -1.46 -33.37 -36.06
C ASP A 3 -1.49 -31.90 -35.61
N PHE A 4 -1.55 -31.70 -34.30
CA PHE A 4 -1.54 -30.37 -33.68
C PHE A 4 -0.26 -30.17 -32.88
N LYS A 5 0.34 -28.98 -32.97
CA LYS A 5 1.49 -28.58 -32.17
C LYS A 5 1.24 -27.26 -31.47
N ALA A 6 1.54 -27.18 -30.18
CA ALA A 6 1.62 -25.94 -29.43
C ALA A 6 3.08 -25.49 -29.36
N VAL A 7 3.39 -24.29 -29.85
CA VAL A 7 4.77 -23.83 -30.04
C VAL A 7 4.97 -22.41 -29.51
N SER A 8 6.20 -22.08 -29.13
CA SER A 8 6.60 -20.77 -28.64
C SER A 8 6.85 -19.79 -29.80
N PRO A 9 6.92 -18.46 -29.55
CA PRO A 9 7.30 -17.48 -30.56
C PRO A 9 8.66 -17.78 -31.21
N GLY A 10 9.60 -18.36 -30.46
CA GLY A 10 10.92 -18.75 -30.96
C GLY A 10 10.85 -19.82 -32.05
N TYR A 11 9.98 -20.82 -31.89
CA TYR A 11 9.79 -21.87 -32.88
C TYR A 11 9.28 -21.33 -34.22
N LEU A 12 8.34 -20.36 -34.18
CA LEU A 12 7.84 -19.72 -35.41
C LEU A 12 8.96 -18.98 -36.16
N LYS A 13 9.82 -18.27 -35.43
CA LYS A 13 10.99 -17.60 -36.02
C LYS A 13 11.97 -18.57 -36.65
N GLU A 14 12.26 -19.69 -35.99
CA GLU A 14 13.17 -20.72 -36.52
C GLU A 14 12.64 -21.43 -37.77
N ASN A 15 11.31 -21.52 -37.91
CA ASN A 15 10.66 -22.20 -39.04
C ASN A 15 10.07 -21.22 -40.08
N GLU A 16 10.42 -19.93 -39.99
CA GLU A 16 9.98 -18.86 -40.90
C GLU A 16 8.44 -18.79 -41.08
N ILE A 17 7.70 -19.07 -40.00
CA ILE A 17 6.23 -19.02 -40.02
C ILE A 17 5.78 -17.60 -39.65
N GLU A 18 5.17 -16.90 -40.60
CA GLU A 18 4.69 -15.54 -40.40
C GLU A 18 3.49 -15.46 -39.43
N ILE A 19 3.50 -14.45 -38.58
CA ILE A 19 2.39 -14.10 -37.69
C ILE A 19 1.64 -12.92 -38.34
N PRO A 20 0.33 -13.02 -38.57
CA PRO A 20 -0.45 -11.89 -39.08
C PRO A 20 -0.37 -10.69 -38.13
N ASP A 21 -0.12 -9.48 -38.65
CA ASP A 21 -0.05 -8.26 -37.83
C ASP A 21 -1.32 -8.04 -37.00
N SER A 22 -2.49 -8.41 -37.52
CA SER A 22 -3.77 -8.33 -36.81
C SER A 22 -3.83 -9.21 -35.56
N ALA A 23 -2.98 -10.25 -35.48
CA ALA A 23 -2.90 -11.11 -34.33
C ALA A 23 -2.04 -10.47 -33.23
N LEU A 24 -1.10 -9.59 -33.55
CA LEU A 24 -0.19 -8.95 -32.58
C LEU A 24 -0.96 -7.90 -31.76
N LYS A 25 -1.05 -8.11 -30.44
CA LYS A 25 -1.47 -7.10 -29.47
C LYS A 25 -0.34 -6.87 -28.49
N GLU A 26 -0.11 -5.62 -28.14
CA GLU A 26 0.80 -5.28 -27.05
C GLU A 26 0.20 -5.68 -25.70
N GLY A 27 1.07 -6.12 -24.79
CA GLY A 27 0.71 -6.50 -23.43
C GLY A 27 1.62 -7.60 -22.88
N PRO A 28 1.51 -7.88 -21.56
CA PRO A 28 2.34 -8.85 -20.83
C PRO A 28 1.80 -10.27 -21.02
N PHE A 29 1.67 -10.69 -22.28
CA PHE A 29 1.12 -12.00 -22.60
C PHE A 29 2.21 -13.01 -22.87
N THR A 30 2.10 -14.18 -22.24
CA THR A 30 2.71 -15.41 -22.73
C THR A 30 1.90 -15.90 -23.93
N GLU A 31 2.54 -15.92 -25.09
CA GLU A 31 1.92 -16.31 -26.36
C GLU A 31 2.25 -17.77 -26.70
N ILE A 32 1.21 -18.56 -26.96
CA ILE A 32 1.32 -19.95 -27.41
C ILE A 32 0.63 -20.05 -28.76
N PHE A 33 1.34 -20.52 -29.78
CA PHE A 33 0.81 -20.66 -31.13
C PHE A 33 0.41 -22.10 -31.40
N ILE A 34 -0.72 -22.29 -32.08
CA ILE A 34 -1.25 -23.61 -32.43
C ILE A 34 -1.06 -23.82 -33.92
N LEU A 35 -0.33 -24.88 -34.27
CA LEU A 35 -0.12 -25.33 -35.65
C LEU A 35 -0.94 -26.59 -35.92
N GLU A 36 -1.54 -26.69 -37.11
CA GLU A 36 -2.10 -27.94 -37.65
C GLU A 36 -1.36 -28.29 -38.94
N ALA A 37 -0.74 -29.48 -38.98
CA ALA A 37 0.07 -29.93 -40.11
C ALA A 37 1.10 -28.88 -40.61
N GLY A 38 1.69 -28.10 -39.68
CA GLY A 38 2.68 -27.06 -39.95
C GLY A 38 2.11 -25.67 -40.27
N ASN A 39 0.80 -25.53 -40.44
CA ASN A 39 0.16 -24.23 -40.69
C ASN A 39 -0.31 -23.59 -39.38
N LEU A 40 -0.07 -22.29 -39.21
CA LEU A 40 -0.58 -21.53 -38.07
C LEU A 40 -2.10 -21.40 -38.15
N ILE A 41 -2.81 -21.99 -37.20
CA ILE A 41 -4.28 -21.97 -37.15
C ILE A 41 -4.85 -21.13 -36.01
N GLY A 42 -4.02 -20.73 -35.04
CA GLY A 42 -4.47 -19.89 -33.94
C GLY A 42 -3.38 -19.59 -32.91
N MET A 43 -3.75 -18.79 -31.92
CA MET A 43 -2.88 -18.40 -30.81
C MET A 43 -3.70 -18.31 -29.53
N ILE A 44 -3.09 -18.70 -28.42
CA ILE A 44 -3.59 -18.55 -27.07
C ILE A 44 -2.66 -17.57 -26.36
N ARG A 45 -3.25 -16.57 -25.69
CA ARG A 45 -2.53 -15.62 -24.84
C ARG A 45 -2.92 -15.84 -23.40
N LEU A 46 -1.90 -15.97 -22.56
CA LEU A 46 -2.03 -16.06 -21.11
C LEU A 46 -1.37 -14.81 -20.53
N GLY A 47 -2.07 -14.07 -19.70
CA GLY A 47 -1.50 -12.92 -19.01
C GLY A 47 -2.26 -12.66 -17.73
N ASP A 48 -1.56 -12.08 -16.76
CA ASP A 48 -2.19 -11.69 -15.50
C ASP A 48 -3.06 -10.45 -15.73
N GLN A 49 -4.28 -10.53 -15.22
CA GLN A 49 -5.20 -9.40 -15.26
C GLN A 49 -4.96 -8.49 -14.07
N ILE A 50 -4.85 -7.19 -14.36
CA ILE A 50 -4.85 -6.16 -13.34
C ILE A 50 -6.24 -6.13 -12.70
N ARG A 51 -6.29 -6.19 -11.37
CA ARG A 51 -7.56 -6.18 -10.62
C ARG A 51 -8.24 -4.82 -10.78
N GLU A 52 -9.55 -4.81 -10.96
CA GLU A 52 -10.34 -3.57 -11.07
C GLU A 52 -10.12 -2.64 -9.87
N SER A 53 -10.02 -3.18 -8.66
CA SER A 53 -9.76 -2.42 -7.44
C SER A 53 -8.37 -1.76 -7.41
N SER A 54 -7.42 -2.23 -8.22
CA SER A 54 -6.08 -1.60 -8.33
C SER A 54 -6.17 -0.23 -8.99
N TYR A 55 -6.99 -0.07 -10.03
CA TYR A 55 -7.18 1.23 -10.71
C TYR A 55 -7.71 2.27 -9.73
N GLU A 56 -8.75 1.90 -8.97
CA GLU A 56 -9.36 2.78 -7.98
C GLU A 56 -8.38 3.11 -6.84
N ALA A 57 -7.65 2.12 -6.34
CA ALA A 57 -6.68 2.32 -5.26
C ALA A 57 -5.56 3.28 -5.68
N VAL A 58 -4.92 3.04 -6.83
CA VAL A 58 -3.84 3.88 -7.34
C VAL A 58 -4.33 5.32 -7.56
N GLN A 59 -5.50 5.49 -8.17
CA GLN A 59 -6.04 6.83 -8.42
C GLN A 59 -6.29 7.59 -7.11
N LYS A 60 -6.96 6.96 -6.13
CA LYS A 60 -7.26 7.61 -4.84
C LYS A 60 -6.01 7.91 -4.01
N LEU A 61 -4.98 7.08 -4.10
CA LEU A 61 -3.68 7.35 -3.48
C LEU A 61 -3.00 8.56 -4.13
N LYS A 62 -3.00 8.63 -5.46
CA LYS A 62 -2.47 9.79 -6.20
C LYS A 62 -3.22 11.08 -5.92
N ASP A 63 -4.54 11.03 -5.82
CA ASP A 63 -5.38 12.19 -5.47
C ASP A 63 -5.02 12.76 -4.08
N ARG A 64 -4.45 11.94 -3.20
CA ARG A 64 -3.92 12.33 -1.88
C ARG A 64 -2.46 12.79 -1.93
N GLY A 65 -1.85 12.89 -3.11
CA GLY A 65 -0.45 13.28 -3.31
C GLY A 65 0.55 12.17 -2.97
N ILE A 66 0.11 10.92 -2.86
CA ILE A 66 0.99 9.78 -2.58
C ILE A 66 1.58 9.27 -3.91
N LYS A 67 2.90 9.16 -3.98
CA LYS A 67 3.60 8.55 -5.12
C LYS A 67 3.42 7.05 -5.06
N VAL A 68 2.80 6.47 -6.09
CA VAL A 68 2.64 5.01 -6.19
C VAL A 68 3.68 4.47 -7.17
N LYS A 69 4.56 3.59 -6.69
CA LYS A 69 5.60 2.95 -7.49
C LYS A 69 5.46 1.43 -7.45
N MET A 70 5.79 0.76 -8.54
CA MET A 70 5.82 -0.71 -8.59
C MET A 70 7.26 -1.23 -8.54
N LEU A 71 7.50 -2.25 -7.73
CA LEU A 71 8.73 -3.05 -7.76
C LEU A 71 8.35 -4.46 -8.21
N THR A 72 8.87 -4.91 -9.35
CA THR A 72 8.61 -6.25 -9.88
C THR A 72 9.89 -6.93 -10.36
N GLY A 73 9.89 -8.27 -10.28
CA GLY A 73 10.90 -9.11 -10.91
C GLY A 73 10.59 -9.41 -12.39
N ASP A 74 9.43 -8.99 -12.89
CA ASP A 74 9.06 -9.14 -14.30
C ASP A 74 9.93 -8.28 -15.21
N ASN A 75 9.94 -8.66 -16.49
CA ASN A 75 10.65 -7.92 -17.53
C ASN A 75 10.12 -6.50 -17.71
N GLN A 76 10.95 -5.67 -18.33
CA GLN A 76 10.65 -4.25 -18.55
C GLN A 76 9.35 -4.00 -19.33
N LYS A 77 9.03 -4.83 -20.33
CA LYS A 77 7.82 -4.65 -21.16
C LYS A 77 6.55 -4.87 -20.33
N THR A 78 6.54 -5.89 -19.48
CA THR A 78 5.42 -6.17 -18.57
C THR A 78 5.26 -5.06 -17.54
N ALA A 79 6.36 -4.66 -16.91
CA ALA A 79 6.34 -3.63 -15.90
C ALA A 79 5.86 -2.27 -16.46
N GLU A 80 6.35 -1.90 -17.64
CA GLU A 80 5.96 -0.68 -18.34
C GLU A 80 4.47 -0.69 -18.70
N TYR A 81 3.97 -1.80 -19.25
CA TYR A 81 2.55 -1.95 -19.56
C TYR A 81 1.68 -1.73 -18.32
N VAL A 82 1.96 -2.45 -17.21
CA VAL A 82 1.18 -2.35 -15.98
C VAL A 82 1.28 -0.94 -15.37
N SER A 83 2.48 -0.35 -15.41
CA SER A 83 2.71 1.01 -14.93
C SER A 83 1.86 2.03 -15.69
N ASN A 84 1.83 1.93 -17.01
CA ASN A 84 1.06 2.83 -17.87
C ASN A 84 -0.45 2.62 -17.70
N GLU A 85 -0.90 1.37 -17.63
CA GLU A 85 -2.30 1.00 -17.51
C GLU A 85 -2.91 1.48 -16.17
N LEU A 86 -2.15 1.38 -15.07
CA LEU A 86 -2.54 1.89 -13.75
C LEU A 86 -2.23 3.37 -13.55
N GLY A 87 -1.44 3.98 -14.44
CA GLY A 87 -0.96 5.35 -14.28
C GLY A 87 -0.07 5.54 -13.05
N LEU A 88 0.86 4.62 -12.81
CA LEU A 88 1.81 4.71 -11.69
C LEU A 88 2.73 5.92 -11.84
N THR A 89 3.34 6.33 -10.72
CA THR A 89 4.33 7.43 -10.72
C THR A 89 5.65 6.98 -11.33
N ASP A 90 6.05 5.73 -11.08
CA ASP A 90 7.31 5.15 -11.50
C ASP A 90 7.27 3.62 -11.34
N TYR A 91 8.23 2.90 -11.93
CA TYR A 91 8.36 1.46 -11.75
C TYR A 91 9.82 1.00 -11.79
N PHE A 92 10.09 -0.13 -11.14
CA PHE A 92 11.36 -0.85 -11.21
C PHE A 92 11.09 -2.27 -11.66
N ALA A 93 11.67 -2.65 -12.79
CA ALA A 93 11.55 -3.97 -13.41
C ALA A 93 12.80 -4.81 -13.17
N GLU A 94 12.69 -6.13 -13.34
CA GLU A 94 13.79 -7.09 -13.25
C GLU A 94 14.54 -7.03 -11.89
N VAL A 95 13.82 -6.66 -10.82
CA VAL A 95 14.40 -6.51 -9.48
C VAL A 95 14.44 -7.86 -8.76
N LEU A 96 15.63 -8.28 -8.33
CA LEU A 96 15.80 -9.48 -7.51
C LEU A 96 15.28 -9.28 -6.08
N PRO A 97 14.86 -10.34 -5.36
CA PRO A 97 14.41 -10.21 -3.96
C PRO A 97 15.37 -9.43 -3.05
N ASP A 98 16.68 -9.70 -3.17
CA ASP A 98 17.73 -9.03 -2.38
C ASP A 98 17.93 -7.55 -2.76
N GLU A 99 17.46 -7.14 -3.95
CA GLU A 99 17.57 -5.77 -4.45
C GLU A 99 16.36 -4.92 -4.08
N LYS A 100 15.20 -5.54 -3.79
CA LYS A 100 14.00 -4.81 -3.37
C LYS A 100 14.26 -3.98 -2.12
N GLN A 101 14.99 -4.53 -1.14
CA GLN A 101 15.38 -3.82 0.07
C GLN A 101 16.22 -2.57 -0.24
N LYS A 102 17.21 -2.69 -1.15
CA LYS A 102 18.06 -1.55 -1.54
C LYS A 102 17.25 -0.44 -2.21
N LYS A 103 16.24 -0.80 -3.01
CA LYS A 103 15.34 0.19 -3.61
C LYS A 103 14.49 0.93 -2.59
N VAL A 104 14.03 0.25 -1.54
CA VAL A 104 13.39 0.92 -0.41
C VAL A 104 14.35 1.89 0.27
N GLU A 105 15.60 1.48 0.52
CA GLU A 105 16.63 2.35 1.10
C GLU A 105 16.97 3.57 0.24
N GLU A 106 17.06 3.41 -1.07
CA GLU A 106 17.30 4.52 -2.00
C GLU A 106 16.17 5.57 -1.94
N LEU A 107 14.90 5.13 -1.87
CA LEU A 107 13.75 6.01 -1.75
C LEU A 107 13.73 6.74 -0.38
N GLN A 108 14.03 6.03 0.70
CA GLN A 108 14.17 6.62 2.03
C GLN A 108 15.31 7.64 2.09
N ALA A 109 16.45 7.33 1.46
CA ALA A 109 17.59 8.24 1.37
C ALA A 109 17.27 9.50 0.53
N ALA A 110 16.33 9.41 -0.41
CA ALA A 110 15.79 10.56 -1.13
C ALA A 110 14.82 11.41 -0.29
N GLY A 111 14.53 11.01 0.94
CA GLY A 111 13.65 11.71 1.89
C GLY A 111 12.17 11.34 1.75
N ASP A 112 11.83 10.32 0.96
CA ASP A 112 10.47 9.79 0.92
C ASP A 112 10.21 8.91 2.16
N PHE A 113 9.00 9.00 2.72
CA PHE A 113 8.51 8.05 3.72
C PHE A 113 7.84 6.89 2.99
N VAL A 114 8.38 5.68 3.13
CA VAL A 114 8.06 4.55 2.24
C VAL A 114 7.17 3.54 2.94
N ALA A 115 5.97 3.34 2.38
CA ALA A 115 5.15 2.17 2.69
C ALA A 115 5.35 1.12 1.58
N MET A 116 5.71 -0.10 1.96
CA MET A 116 5.88 -1.21 1.02
C MET A 116 4.74 -2.22 1.17
N THR A 117 4.19 -2.67 0.04
CA THR A 117 3.21 -3.75 -0.02
C THR A 117 3.80 -5.00 -0.66
N GLY A 118 3.54 -6.18 -0.12
CA GLY A 118 4.06 -7.44 -0.68
C GLY A 118 3.35 -8.68 -0.15
N ASP A 119 3.75 -9.86 -0.65
CA ASP A 119 3.19 -11.16 -0.25
C ASP A 119 3.78 -11.71 1.08
N GLY A 120 4.78 -11.00 1.63
CA GLY A 120 5.41 -11.33 2.90
C GLY A 120 6.36 -12.53 2.88
N VAL A 121 6.50 -13.25 1.76
CA VAL A 121 7.45 -14.37 1.63
C VAL A 121 8.68 -13.93 0.84
N ASN A 122 8.48 -13.40 -0.36
CA ASN A 122 9.58 -12.96 -1.23
C ASN A 122 9.99 -11.51 -0.93
N ASP A 123 9.10 -10.76 -0.28
CA ASP A 123 9.26 -9.33 0.00
C ASP A 123 9.66 -9.03 1.44
N ALA A 124 9.82 -10.06 2.29
CA ALA A 124 10.07 -9.91 3.72
C ALA A 124 11.22 -8.93 4.05
N PRO A 125 12.44 -9.03 3.48
CA PRO A 125 13.52 -8.10 3.80
C PRO A 125 13.19 -6.65 3.47
N ALA A 126 12.43 -6.42 2.39
CA ALA A 126 12.07 -5.10 1.93
C ALA A 126 10.87 -4.53 2.73
N LEU A 127 9.92 -5.38 3.14
CA LEU A 127 8.84 -5.03 4.07
C LEU A 127 9.39 -4.57 5.43
N ALA A 128 10.34 -5.31 6.01
CA ALA A 128 10.98 -4.93 7.28
C ALA A 128 11.82 -3.65 7.17
N LYS A 129 12.27 -3.30 5.96
CA LYS A 129 13.09 -2.11 5.73
C LYS A 129 12.26 -0.84 5.54
N ALA A 130 11.05 -0.99 5.00
CA ALA A 130 10.13 0.12 4.78
C ALA A 130 9.79 0.83 6.10
N ASP A 131 9.37 2.09 6.02
CA ASP A 131 8.87 2.79 7.20
C ASP A 131 7.54 2.19 7.68
N ILE A 132 6.77 1.60 6.75
CA ILE A 132 5.61 0.77 7.03
C ILE A 132 5.60 -0.42 6.06
N GLY A 133 5.77 -1.63 6.59
CA GLY A 133 5.59 -2.88 5.85
C GLY A 133 4.14 -3.37 5.91
N ILE A 134 3.51 -3.56 4.74
CA ILE A 134 2.13 -4.04 4.60
C ILE A 134 2.13 -5.36 3.83
N ALA A 135 1.80 -6.46 4.50
CA ALA A 135 1.64 -7.75 3.84
C ALA A 135 0.18 -7.94 3.36
N ILE A 136 -0.02 -8.46 2.15
CA ILE A 136 -1.33 -8.68 1.54
C ILE A 136 -1.61 -10.17 1.40
N GLY A 137 -2.72 -10.66 1.95
CA GLY A 137 -3.22 -12.01 1.72
C GLY A 137 -2.37 -13.13 2.31
N SER A 138 -1.39 -12.79 3.15
CA SER A 138 -0.42 -13.74 3.69
C SER A 138 -0.82 -14.17 5.10
N GLY A 139 -1.43 -15.36 5.21
CA GLY A 139 -1.53 -16.09 6.47
C GLY A 139 -0.26 -16.87 6.83
N THR A 140 0.88 -16.52 6.22
CA THR A 140 2.17 -17.18 6.44
C THR A 140 2.85 -16.58 7.67
N ASP A 141 3.48 -17.42 8.47
CA ASP A 141 4.18 -16.98 9.69
C ASP A 141 5.26 -15.93 9.40
N VAL A 142 5.93 -16.05 8.24
CA VAL A 142 6.98 -15.11 7.81
C VAL A 142 6.45 -13.70 7.64
N ALA A 143 5.29 -13.53 7.02
CA ALA A 143 4.69 -12.23 6.83
C ALA A 143 4.24 -11.63 8.17
N ALA A 144 3.74 -12.47 9.07
CA ALA A 144 3.31 -12.06 10.40
C ALA A 144 4.45 -11.61 11.31
N GLU A 145 5.65 -12.18 11.14
CA GLU A 145 6.84 -11.75 11.89
C GLU A 145 7.52 -10.51 11.29
N THR A 146 7.28 -10.20 10.01
CA THR A 146 8.08 -9.22 9.27
C THR A 146 7.35 -7.92 8.94
N ALA A 147 6.03 -7.95 8.72
CA ALA A 147 5.25 -6.77 8.35
C ALA A 147 4.61 -6.11 9.57
N ASP A 148 4.54 -4.77 9.56
CA ASP A 148 3.85 -4.00 10.59
C ASP A 148 2.33 -4.22 10.55
N ILE A 149 1.80 -4.44 9.33
CA ILE A 149 0.38 -4.60 9.08
C ILE A 149 0.13 -5.76 8.12
N ILE A 150 -0.87 -6.57 8.44
CA ILE A 150 -1.31 -7.70 7.62
C ILE A 150 -2.74 -7.45 7.17
N LEU A 151 -2.94 -7.38 5.86
CA LEU A 151 -4.26 -7.34 5.24
C LEU A 151 -4.73 -8.77 5.00
N VAL A 152 -5.78 -9.15 5.73
CA VAL A 152 -6.38 -10.50 5.66
C VAL A 152 -7.00 -10.73 4.29
N GLU A 153 -7.67 -9.71 3.75
CA GLU A 153 -8.23 -9.74 2.41
C GLU A 153 -7.18 -9.29 1.39
N SER A 154 -7.18 -9.92 0.23
CA SER A 154 -6.30 -9.56 -0.87
C SER A 154 -6.91 -8.45 -1.72
N ASP A 155 -7.22 -7.29 -1.13
CA ASP A 155 -7.74 -6.13 -1.88
C ASP A 155 -6.81 -4.91 -1.75
N PRO A 156 -6.22 -4.41 -2.85
CA PRO A 156 -5.43 -3.17 -2.86
C PRO A 156 -6.16 -1.94 -2.27
N LEU A 157 -7.49 -1.90 -2.30
CA LEU A 157 -8.26 -0.82 -1.66
C LEU A 157 -8.09 -0.79 -0.14
N ASP A 158 -7.71 -1.90 0.48
CA ASP A 158 -7.51 -1.95 1.93
C ASP A 158 -6.27 -1.16 2.38
N VAL A 159 -5.27 -1.02 1.50
CA VAL A 159 -4.13 -0.12 1.75
C VAL A 159 -4.59 1.32 1.87
N LEU A 160 -5.52 1.75 0.99
CA LEU A 160 -6.11 3.08 1.08
C LEU A 160 -6.92 3.25 2.36
N LYS A 161 -7.81 2.29 2.66
CA LYS A 161 -8.61 2.27 3.90
C LYS A 161 -7.73 2.40 5.14
N LEU A 162 -6.61 1.71 5.15
CA LEU A 162 -5.63 1.78 6.22
C LEU A 162 -5.05 3.19 6.41
N ILE A 163 -4.62 3.82 5.32
CA ILE A 163 -4.08 5.18 5.34
C ILE A 163 -5.14 6.17 5.82
N GLU A 164 -6.39 6.00 5.38
CA GLU A 164 -7.53 6.81 5.83
C GLU A 164 -7.79 6.64 7.33
N PHE A 165 -7.84 5.39 7.79
CA PHE A 165 -8.02 5.06 9.19
C PHE A 165 -6.91 5.65 10.07
N GLY A 166 -5.65 5.56 9.63
CA GLY A 166 -4.50 6.15 10.30
C GLY A 166 -4.62 7.67 10.42
N SER A 167 -4.99 8.35 9.34
CA SER A 167 -5.18 9.81 9.32
C SER A 167 -6.30 10.27 10.27
N LEU A 168 -7.43 9.56 10.27
CA LEU A 168 -8.56 9.86 11.17
C LEU A 168 -8.18 9.63 12.64
N THR A 169 -7.45 8.56 12.92
CA THR A 169 -6.95 8.23 14.26
C THR A 169 -5.98 9.30 14.76
N TYR A 170 -5.03 9.73 13.91
CA TYR A 170 -4.10 10.81 14.25
C TYR A 170 -4.83 12.11 14.57
N LYS A 171 -5.83 12.49 13.77
CA LYS A 171 -6.65 13.68 14.03
C LYS A 171 -7.36 13.60 15.38
N LYS A 172 -7.89 12.43 15.75
CA LYS A 172 -8.50 12.20 17.07
C LYS A 172 -7.48 12.27 18.20
N MET A 173 -6.29 11.73 17.99
CA MET A 173 -5.20 11.80 18.97
C MET A 173 -4.82 13.25 19.28
N ILE A 174 -4.68 14.10 18.24
CA ILE A 174 -4.38 15.53 18.41
C ILE A 174 -5.51 16.26 19.17
N GLN A 175 -6.78 15.94 18.88
CA GLN A 175 -7.91 16.49 19.64
C GLN A 175 -7.87 16.07 21.11
N ASN A 176 -7.59 14.80 21.39
CA ASN A 176 -7.47 14.29 22.76
C ASN A 176 -6.31 14.94 23.51
N LEU A 177 -5.18 15.16 22.83
CA LEU A 177 -4.05 15.89 23.39
C LEU A 177 -4.43 17.34 23.71
N PHE A 178 -5.16 18.02 22.82
CA PHE A 178 -5.65 19.37 23.08
C PHE A 178 -6.56 19.42 24.31
N TRP A 179 -7.47 18.47 24.49
CA TRP A 179 -8.31 18.39 25.69
C TRP A 179 -7.48 18.15 26.95
N ALA A 180 -6.58 17.18 26.91
CA ALA A 180 -5.75 16.79 28.05
C ALA A 180 -4.76 17.89 28.46
N THR A 181 -4.16 18.60 27.51
CA THR A 181 -3.23 19.71 27.81
C THR A 181 -3.99 21.00 28.12
N GLY A 182 -5.10 21.25 27.43
CA GLY A 182 -5.90 22.47 27.57
C GLY A 182 -6.38 22.68 29.00
N TYR A 183 -6.98 21.68 29.64
CA TYR A 183 -7.45 21.84 31.02
C TYR A 183 -6.28 22.05 31.99
N ASN A 184 -5.15 21.34 31.80
CA ASN A 184 -3.96 21.49 32.64
C ASN A 184 -3.35 22.88 32.53
N ALA A 185 -3.37 23.48 31.32
CA ALA A 185 -2.89 24.84 31.10
C ALA A 185 -3.65 25.89 31.91
N PHE A 186 -4.94 25.65 32.23
CA PHE A 186 -5.70 26.53 33.14
C PHE A 186 -5.57 26.09 34.60
N ALA A 187 -5.67 24.79 34.88
CA ALA A 187 -5.72 24.27 36.25
C ALA A 187 -4.42 24.50 37.03
N ILE A 188 -3.26 24.37 36.38
CA ILE A 188 -1.95 24.53 37.04
C ILE A 188 -1.71 25.98 37.50
N PRO A 189 -1.84 27.03 36.66
CA PRO A 189 -1.71 28.42 37.11
C PRO A 189 -2.73 28.83 38.18
N LEU A 190 -3.97 28.34 38.06
CA LEU A 190 -5.01 28.58 39.06
C LEU A 190 -4.69 27.94 40.41
N ALA A 191 -4.15 26.72 40.43
CA ALA A 191 -3.68 26.05 41.64
C ALA A 191 -2.42 26.70 42.23
N ALA A 192 -1.54 27.22 41.38
CA ALA A 192 -0.34 27.97 41.78
C ALA A 192 -0.66 29.38 42.35
N GLY A 193 -1.94 29.80 42.33
CA GLY A 193 -2.38 31.05 42.96
C GLY A 193 -2.23 32.29 42.09
N VAL A 194 -2.08 32.17 40.77
CA VAL A 194 -1.97 33.31 39.85
C VAL A 194 -3.17 34.26 39.96
N LEU A 195 -4.36 33.75 40.27
CA LEU A 195 -5.59 34.53 40.47
C LEU A 195 -6.01 34.66 41.95
N ALA A 196 -5.11 34.38 42.89
CA ALA A 196 -5.40 34.50 44.32
C ALA A 196 -5.78 35.95 44.71
N GLY A 197 -5.23 36.96 44.02
CA GLY A 197 -5.55 38.38 44.26
C GLY A 197 -6.99 38.79 43.94
N VAL A 198 -7.72 38.00 43.12
CA VAL A 198 -9.16 38.18 42.85
C VAL A 198 -10.02 37.14 43.58
N GLY A 199 -9.45 36.41 44.54
CA GLY A 199 -10.13 35.41 45.35
C GLY A 199 -10.37 34.06 44.65
N ILE A 200 -9.79 33.83 43.47
CA ILE A 200 -9.96 32.59 42.71
C ILE A 200 -8.76 31.68 42.95
N MET A 201 -9.01 30.55 43.62
CA MET A 201 -8.02 29.49 43.84
C MET A 201 -8.70 28.14 43.65
N ILE A 202 -8.09 27.26 42.85
CA ILE A 202 -8.61 25.90 42.66
C ILE A 202 -8.23 25.06 43.87
N SER A 203 -9.23 24.49 44.54
CA SER A 203 -9.01 23.47 45.56
C SER A 203 -8.66 22.12 44.91
N PRO A 204 -7.96 21.22 45.63
CA PRO A 204 -7.69 19.87 45.14
C PRO A 204 -8.96 19.11 44.69
N ALA A 205 -10.11 19.35 45.35
CA ALA A 205 -11.39 18.75 44.97
C ALA A 205 -11.88 19.23 43.60
N VAL A 206 -11.80 20.53 43.31
CA VAL A 206 -12.17 21.08 42.00
C VAL A 206 -11.22 20.57 40.91
N GLY A 207 -9.92 20.47 41.21
CA GLY A 207 -8.94 19.86 40.31
C GLY A 207 -9.26 18.41 39.96
N ALA A 208 -9.68 17.61 40.95
CA ALA A 208 -10.08 16.22 40.72
C ALA A 208 -11.34 16.10 39.84
N VAL A 209 -12.32 16.98 40.01
CA VAL A 209 -13.51 17.04 39.15
C VAL A 209 -13.13 17.39 37.71
N LEU A 210 -12.30 18.41 37.50
CA LEU A 210 -11.83 18.81 36.16
C LEU A 210 -11.04 17.70 35.46
N MET A 211 -10.17 17.00 36.20
CA MET A 211 -9.43 15.84 35.69
C MET A 211 -10.40 14.73 35.26
N SER A 212 -11.40 14.44 36.08
CA SER A 212 -12.40 13.40 35.80
C SER A 212 -13.22 13.75 34.56
N MET A 213 -13.63 15.02 34.41
CA MET A 213 -14.32 15.52 33.23
C MET A 213 -13.46 15.42 31.97
N SER A 214 -12.17 15.79 32.04
CA SER A 214 -11.25 15.68 30.90
C SER A 214 -11.13 14.25 30.40
N THR A 215 -10.98 13.28 31.31
CA THR A 215 -10.93 11.85 30.96
C THR A 215 -12.19 11.39 30.24
N VAL A 216 -13.37 11.81 30.72
CA VAL A 216 -14.66 11.47 30.10
C VAL A 216 -14.77 12.08 28.69
N ILE A 217 -14.38 13.35 28.51
CA ILE A 217 -14.40 14.03 27.19
C ILE A 217 -13.50 13.31 26.20
N VAL A 218 -12.26 12.97 26.61
CA VAL A 218 -11.31 12.22 25.78
C VAL A 218 -11.87 10.84 25.40
N ALA A 219 -12.46 10.12 26.36
CA ALA A 219 -13.04 8.79 26.12
C ALA A 219 -14.22 8.84 25.15
N ILE A 220 -15.11 9.83 25.30
CA ILE A 220 -16.23 10.05 24.37
C ILE A 220 -15.69 10.41 22.98
N ASN A 221 -14.72 11.33 22.90
CA ASN A 221 -14.17 11.77 21.63
C ASN A 221 -13.49 10.62 20.86
N ALA A 222 -12.79 9.72 21.57
CA ALA A 222 -12.23 8.49 21.02
C ALA A 222 -13.32 7.55 20.49
N LYS A 223 -14.41 7.33 21.25
CA LYS A 223 -15.55 6.52 20.81
C LYS A 223 -16.30 7.09 19.59
N MET A 224 -16.17 8.38 19.34
CA MET A 224 -16.77 9.02 18.15
C MET A 224 -15.94 8.85 16.88
N LEU A 225 -14.81 8.12 16.92
CA LEU A 225 -14.14 7.68 15.69
C LEU A 225 -15.09 6.75 14.94
N LYS A 226 -15.47 7.16 13.72
CA LYS A 226 -16.23 6.34 12.78
C LYS A 226 -15.37 6.16 11.54
N PHE A 227 -15.21 4.92 11.14
CA PHE A 227 -14.53 4.50 9.91
C PHE A 227 -15.56 3.72 9.09
#